data_AF-A0A8S0FQ09-F1
#
_entry.id   AF-A0A8S0FQ09-F1
#
_cell.length_a   1.000
_cell.length_b   1.000
_cell.length_c   1.000
_cell.angle_alpha   90.00
_cell.angle_beta   90.00
_cell.angle_gamma   90.00
#
_symmetry.space_group_name_H-M   'P 1'
#
loop_
_entity.id
_entity.type
_entity.pdbx_description
1 polymer ?
#
loop_
_entity_poly.entity_id
_entity_poly.type
_entity_poly.pdbx_seq_one_letter_code
_entity_poly.pdbx_strand_id
1 'polypeptide(L)'
;MGIAGVPFAEHGQFYFEDKNCRVWGALFSCVSHGPFALQEDEVSEVCWLTPEEITARCDEFTPDSLKALALWMKRNAKNEAVETETAE
;
A
#
# COMPACT_ATOMS: atom_id res chain seq x y z
N MET A 1 -4.12 12.74 -3.72
CA MET A 1 -2.74 12.21 -3.92
C MET A 1 -1.99 12.89 -5.06
N GLY A 2 -2.65 13.32 -6.15
CA GLY A 2 -1.97 14.15 -7.18
C GLY A 2 -0.82 13.46 -7.93
N ILE A 3 -0.71 12.13 -7.85
CA ILE A 3 0.30 11.35 -8.59
C ILE A 3 -0.25 11.08 -9.98
N ALA A 4 0.48 11.52 -11.01
CA ALA A 4 0.12 11.31 -12.41
C ALA A 4 1.35 10.94 -13.25
N GLY A 5 1.14 10.17 -14.32
CA GLY A 5 2.20 9.82 -15.28
C GLY A 5 3.22 8.77 -14.80
N VAL A 6 2.94 8.08 -13.69
CA VAL A 6 3.81 7.03 -13.13
C VAL A 6 3.24 5.65 -13.46
N PRO A 7 4.04 4.68 -13.94
CA PRO A 7 3.57 3.32 -14.17
C PRO A 7 3.15 2.63 -12.87
N PHE A 8 2.05 1.89 -12.93
CA PHE A 8 1.53 1.12 -11.81
C PHE A 8 1.82 -0.36 -12.01
N ALA A 9 2.34 -1.02 -10.97
CA ALA A 9 2.37 -2.47 -10.89
C ALA A 9 1.07 -2.96 -10.24
N GLU A 10 0.32 -3.81 -10.94
CA GLU A 10 -0.90 -4.41 -10.45
C GLU A 10 -0.60 -5.60 -9.54
N HIS A 11 -1.26 -5.64 -8.38
CA HIS A 11 -1.15 -6.75 -7.42
C HIS A 11 -2.47 -7.54 -7.28
N GLY A 12 -3.46 -7.23 -8.11
CA GLY A 12 -4.76 -7.89 -8.15
C GLY A 12 -5.78 -7.33 -7.15
N GLN A 13 -6.91 -8.02 -7.03
CA GLN A 13 -8.07 -7.56 -6.29
C GLN A 13 -8.25 -8.29 -4.96
N PHE A 14 -9.02 -7.69 -4.06
CA PHE A 14 -9.42 -8.30 -2.79
C PHE A 14 -10.81 -7.83 -2.36
N TYR A 15 -11.48 -8.68 -1.58
CA TYR A 15 -12.71 -8.33 -0.88
C TYR A 15 -12.40 -8.18 0.61
N PHE A 16 -12.91 -7.12 1.21
CA PHE A 16 -12.86 -6.88 2.64
C PHE A 16 -14.28 -6.69 3.17
N GLU A 17 -14.59 -7.34 4.28
CA GLU A 17 -15.86 -7.20 4.98
C GLU A 17 -15.60 -7.13 6.48
N ASP A 18 -16.20 -6.13 7.10
CA ASP A 18 -16.32 -6.00 8.54
C ASP A 18 -17.76 -5.59 8.88
N LYS A 19 -18.10 -5.55 10.17
CA LYS A 19 -19.44 -5.19 10.67
C LYS A 19 -19.95 -3.86 10.11
N ASN A 20 -19.06 -2.95 9.75
CA ASN A 20 -19.38 -1.58 9.38
C ASN A 20 -19.16 -1.29 7.88
N CYS A 21 -18.48 -2.15 7.13
CA CYS A 21 -18.17 -1.88 5.72
C CYS A 21 -17.94 -3.13 4.88
N ARG A 22 -18.17 -2.99 3.57
CA ARG A 22 -17.86 -3.99 2.55
C ARG A 22 -17.15 -3.29 1.40
N VAL A 23 -15.96 -3.74 1.06
CA VAL A 23 -15.10 -3.09 0.08
C VAL A 23 -14.60 -4.12 -0.93
N TRP A 24 -14.75 -3.80 -2.21
CA TRP A 24 -14.02 -4.45 -3.30
C TRP A 24 -12.86 -3.56 -3.69
N GLY A 25 -11.65 -3.98 -3.34
CA GLY A 25 -10.41 -3.22 -3.56
C GLY A 25 -9.57 -3.81 -4.68
N ALA A 26 -8.85 -2.95 -5.40
CA ALA A 26 -7.78 -3.32 -6.30
C ALA A 26 -6.48 -2.69 -5.81
N LEU A 27 -5.40 -3.47 -5.79
CA LEU A 27 -4.12 -3.05 -5.21
C LEU A 27 -3.10 -2.77 -6.32
N PHE A 28 -2.46 -1.61 -6.23
CA PHE A 28 -1.41 -1.18 -7.14
C PHE A 28 -0.23 -0.61 -6.35
N SER A 29 0.99 -0.71 -6.87
CA SER A 29 2.16 0.01 -6.34
C SER A 29 2.81 0.85 -7.43
N CYS A 30 3.46 1.95 -7.03
CA CYS A 30 4.18 2.83 -7.93
C CYS A 30 5.37 3.48 -7.20
N VAL A 31 6.35 3.97 -7.96
CA VAL A 31 7.47 4.76 -7.44
C VAL A 31 7.32 6.19 -7.95
N SER A 32 7.04 7.13 -7.05
CA SER A 32 6.91 8.55 -7.37
C SER A 32 7.86 9.39 -6.52
N HIS A 33 8.55 10.33 -7.15
CA HIS A 33 9.51 11.24 -6.50
C HIS A 33 8.90 12.61 -6.18
N GLY A 34 7.59 12.77 -6.36
CA GLY A 34 6.89 14.04 -6.19
C GLY A 34 7.04 15.01 -7.39
N PRO A 35 6.53 16.25 -7.29
CA PRO A 35 5.88 16.85 -6.11
C PRO A 35 4.45 16.33 -5.88
N PHE A 36 4.05 16.15 -4.62
CA PHE A 36 2.68 15.78 -4.27
C PHE A 36 1.85 17.06 -4.07
N ALA A 37 0.74 17.18 -4.81
CA ALA A 37 -0.27 18.18 -4.54
C ALA A 37 -1.33 17.58 -3.60
N LEU A 38 -1.35 18.07 -2.35
CA LEU A 38 -2.35 17.67 -1.37
C LEU A 38 -3.67 18.43 -1.62
N GLN A 39 -4.77 17.73 -1.45
CA GLN A 39 -6.10 18.35 -1.44
C GLN A 39 -6.50 18.51 0.02
N GLU A 40 -6.46 19.74 0.54
CA GLU A 40 -6.61 20.03 1.97
C GLU A 40 -7.92 19.51 2.58
N ASP A 41 -9.02 19.50 1.81
CA ASP A 41 -10.31 18.97 2.27
C ASP A 41 -10.32 17.44 2.51
N GLU A 42 -9.43 16.69 1.87
CA GLU A 42 -9.42 15.21 1.91
C GLU A 42 -8.14 14.64 2.52
N VAL A 43 -7.05 15.40 2.54
CA VAL A 43 -5.72 14.94 2.96
C VAL A 43 -5.09 15.92 3.95
N SER A 44 -5.11 15.53 5.22
CA SER A 44 -4.51 16.32 6.31
C SER A 44 -2.97 16.30 6.27
N GLU A 45 -2.37 15.13 6.01
CA GLU A 45 -0.92 14.95 6.03
C GLU A 45 -0.46 13.75 5.19
N VAL A 46 0.84 13.70 4.88
CA VAL A 46 1.49 12.56 4.21
C VAL A 46 2.76 12.20 4.97
N CYS A 47 2.86 10.93 5.36
CA CYS A 47 3.98 10.38 6.11
C CYS A 47 4.63 9.22 5.34
N TRP A 48 5.96 9.15 5.39
CA TRP A 48 6.73 8.00 4.94
C TRP A 48 6.93 7.06 6.12
N LEU A 49 6.46 5.83 5.99
CA LEU A 49 6.52 4.82 7.04
C LEU A 49 7.02 3.50 6.49
N THR A 50 7.82 2.81 7.28
CA THR A 50 8.20 1.42 7.07
C THR A 50 7.04 0.48 7.43
N PRO A 51 7.02 -0.77 6.91
CA PRO A 51 6.02 -1.76 7.30
C PRO A 51 6.00 -2.06 8.81
N GLU A 52 7.16 -1.99 9.47
CA GLU A 52 7.28 -2.19 10.92
C GLU A 52 6.60 -1.06 11.71
N GLU A 53 6.80 0.19 11.30
CA GLU A 53 6.14 1.35 11.91
C GLU A 53 4.62 1.30 11.71
N ILE A 54 4.16 0.90 10.52
CA ILE A 54 2.73 0.72 10.24
C ILE A 54 2.14 -0.37 11.14
N THR A 55 2.87 -1.47 11.34
CA THR A 55 2.42 -2.57 12.20
C THR A 55 2.35 -2.15 13.66
N ALA A 56 3.33 -1.38 14.14
CA ALA A 56 3.35 -0.86 15.51
C ALA A 56 2.22 0.16 15.79
N ARG A 57 1.78 0.87 14.75
CA ARG A 57 0.70 1.88 14.80
C ARG A 57 -0.60 1.39 14.15
N CYS A 58 -0.83 0.08 14.12
CA CYS A 58 -1.92 -0.51 13.35
C CYS A 58 -3.31 0.05 13.71
N ASP A 59 -3.53 0.43 14.96
CA ASP A 59 -4.78 1.02 15.45
C ASP A 59 -5.10 2.40 14.83
N GLU A 60 -4.13 3.06 14.19
CA GLU A 60 -4.31 4.36 13.52
C GLU A 60 -4.79 4.24 12.07
N PHE A 61 -4.78 3.04 11.48
CA PHE A 61 -5.09 2.82 10.07
C PHE A 61 -6.43 2.11 9.87
N THR A 62 -7.04 2.31 8.70
CA THR A 62 -8.27 1.61 8.38
C THR A 62 -8.01 0.10 8.19
N PRO A 63 -8.90 -0.78 8.70
CA PRO A 63 -8.70 -2.23 8.62
C PRO A 63 -8.52 -2.78 7.20
N ASP A 64 -9.19 -2.18 6.22
CA ASP A 64 -9.09 -2.56 4.80
C ASP A 64 -7.71 -2.21 4.22
N SER A 65 -7.13 -1.07 4.60
CA SER A 65 -5.78 -0.67 4.19
C SER A 65 -4.72 -1.62 4.74
N LEU A 66 -4.85 -2.02 6.02
CA LEU A 66 -3.97 -3.02 6.63
C LEU A 66 -4.09 -4.39 5.95
N LYS A 67 -5.31 -4.78 5.58
CA LYS A 67 -5.54 -6.00 4.80
C LYS A 67 -4.84 -5.94 3.45
N ALA A 68 -4.94 -4.81 2.75
CA ALA A 68 -4.30 -4.58 1.47
C ALA A 68 -2.77 -4.68 1.58
N LEU A 69 -2.18 -4.04 2.59
CA LEU A 69 -0.74 -4.10 2.86
C LEU A 69 -0.28 -5.52 3.17
N ALA A 70 -0.99 -6.26 4.01
CA ALA A 70 -0.65 -7.65 4.32
C ALA A 70 -0.71 -8.56 3.08
N LEU A 71 -1.67 -8.34 2.18
CA LEU A 71 -1.76 -9.05 0.90
C LEU A 71 -0.57 -8.72 -0.02
N TRP A 72 -0.18 -7.44 -0.08
CA TRP A 72 0.99 -6.99 -0.82
C TRP A 72 2.28 -7.65 -0.29
N MET A 73 2.51 -7.56 1.02
CA MET A 73 3.69 -8.15 1.67
C MET A 73 3.78 -9.65 1.43
N LYS A 74 2.67 -10.39 1.54
CA LYS A 74 2.64 -11.83 1.29
C LYS A 74 2.99 -12.20 -0.17
N ARG A 75 2.64 -11.33 -1.13
CA ARG A 75 2.94 -11.53 -2.55
C ARG A 75 4.40 -11.22 -2.86
N ASN A 76 4.95 -10.16 -2.27
CA ASN A 76 6.30 -9.69 -2.57
C ASN A 76 7.40 -10.31 -1.70
N ALA A 77 7.09 -10.84 -0.52
CA ALA A 77 8.01 -11.67 0.25
C ALA A 77 8.51 -12.91 -0.52
N LYS A 78 7.79 -13.32 -1.58
CA LYS A 78 8.22 -14.36 -2.51
C LYS A 78 9.15 -13.86 -3.62
N ASN A 79 9.11 -12.57 -3.94
CA ASN A 79 9.97 -11.96 -4.96
C ASN A 79 11.34 -11.57 -4.41
N GLU A 80 11.43 -11.08 -3.16
CA GLU A 80 12.72 -10.74 -2.54
C GLU A 80 13.64 -11.97 -2.35
N ALA A 81 13.05 -13.17 -2.18
CA ALA A 81 13.79 -14.42 -2.14
C ALA A 81 14.42 -14.80 -3.50
N VAL A 82 13.86 -14.32 -4.62
CA VAL A 82 14.38 -14.62 -5.97
C VAL A 82 15.47 -13.63 -6.38
N GLU A 83 15.36 -12.36 -5.98
CA GLU A 83 16.38 -11.34 -6.31
C GLU A 83 17.69 -11.51 -5.51
N THR A 84 17.67 -12.18 -4.35
CA THR A 84 18.87 -12.46 -3.56
C THR A 84 19.68 -13.67 -4.04
N GLU A 85 19.12 -14.55 -4.89
CA GLU A 85 19.84 -15.72 -5.44
C GLU A 85 20.52 -15.46 -6.80
N THR A 86 20.39 -14.26 -7.39
CA THR A 86 20.98 -13.95 -8.72
C THR A 86 22.18 -12.99 -8.68
N ALA A 87 22.67 -12.66 -7.48
CA ALA A 87 23.85 -11.82 -7.28
C ALA A 87 24.99 -12.63 -6.63
N GLU A 88 25.55 -13.58 -7.38
CA GLU A 88 26.86 -14.19 -7.11
C GLU A 88 27.72 -14.19 -8.39
#